data_AF-A0A372R080-F1
#
_entry.id   AF-A0A372R080-F1
#
_cell.length_a   1.000
_cell.length_b   1.000
_cell.length_c   1.000
_cell.angle_alpha   90.00
_cell.angle_beta   90.00
_cell.angle_gamma   90.00
#
_symmetry.space_group_name_H-M   'P 1'
#
loop_
_entity.id
_entity.type
_entity.pdbx_description
1 polymer ?
#
loop_
_entity_poly.entity_id
_entity_poly.type
_entity_poly.pdbx_seq_one_letter_code
_entity_poly.pdbx_strand_id
1 'polypeptide(L)'
;MHLKLLHMKSVQGFLLIMILLMIKILTISICKGLRPKSNYKIPQLILDMIKQCWNADPSKRPKAQELNDLLYTLHDSIFESDQEINKQIEEVDKINKKFTSTSTSLPYNGTTLSYTTNPQAVYTSRLLNFKNLPKPKNAIDNKDDDNSFGEYSESIETIDFTKLILG
;
A
#
# COMPACT_ATOMS: atom_id res chain seq x y z
N MET A 1 -23.75 -30.36 23.99
CA MET A 1 -23.21 -28.99 24.15
C MET A 1 -21.68 -28.95 23.99
N HIS A 2 -20.93 -29.90 24.59
CA HIS A 2 -19.46 -29.94 24.55
C HIS A 2 -18.82 -30.06 23.14
N LEU A 3 -19.40 -30.88 22.25
CA LEU A 3 -18.87 -31.08 20.89
C LEU A 3 -19.01 -29.84 19.99
N LYS A 4 -20.11 -29.07 20.12
CA LYS A 4 -20.29 -27.77 19.44
C LYS A 4 -19.28 -26.74 19.94
N LEU A 5 -18.94 -26.77 21.23
CA LEU A 5 -17.97 -25.86 21.83
C LEU A 5 -16.53 -26.19 21.38
N LEU A 6 -16.16 -27.47 21.28
CA LEU A 6 -14.89 -27.90 20.69
C LEU A 6 -14.79 -27.55 19.21
N HIS A 7 -15.86 -27.78 18.44
CA HIS A 7 -15.91 -27.44 17.02
C HIS A 7 -15.78 -25.93 16.80
N MET A 8 -16.47 -25.11 17.60
CA MET A 8 -16.39 -23.65 17.52
C MET A 8 -15.00 -23.12 17.91
N LYS A 9 -14.39 -23.67 18.97
CA LYS A 9 -13.00 -23.35 19.36
C LYS A 9 -11.99 -23.79 18.29
N SER A 10 -12.21 -24.93 17.65
CA SER A 10 -11.37 -25.45 16.56
C SER A 10 -11.44 -24.56 15.32
N VAL A 11 -12.65 -24.17 14.90
CA VAL A 11 -12.86 -23.26 13.76
C VAL A 11 -12.27 -21.87 14.03
N GLN A 12 -12.41 -21.36 15.25
CA GLN A 12 -11.88 -20.05 15.63
C GLN A 12 -10.35 -20.06 15.78
N GLY A 13 -9.78 -21.19 16.24
CA GLY A 13 -8.33 -21.43 16.23
C GLY A 13 -7.77 -21.52 14.80
N PHE A 14 -8.46 -22.22 13.89
CA PHE A 14 -8.08 -22.29 12.47
C PHE A 14 -8.12 -20.91 11.80
N LEU A 15 -9.17 -20.12 12.06
CA LEU A 15 -9.29 -18.75 11.56
C LEU A 15 -8.15 -17.85 12.07
N LEU A 16 -7.79 -17.96 13.35
CA LEU A 16 -6.67 -17.21 13.92
C LEU A 16 -5.32 -17.57 13.28
N ILE A 17 -5.09 -18.87 13.06
CA ILE A 17 -3.89 -19.37 12.37
C ILE A 17 -3.83 -18.83 10.94
N MET A 18 -4.95 -18.83 10.22
CA MET A 18 -5.04 -18.25 8.87
C MET A 18 -4.75 -16.76 8.85
N ILE A 19 -5.31 -15.98 9.80
CA ILE A 19 -5.04 -14.53 9.91
C ILE A 19 -3.55 -14.27 10.16
N LEU A 20 -2.93 -14.99 11.10
CA LEU A 20 -1.49 -14.84 11.40
C LEU A 20 -0.62 -15.21 10.19
N LEU A 21 -0.99 -16.26 9.46
CA LEU A 21 -0.29 -16.67 8.24
C LEU A 21 -0.37 -15.59 7.15
N MET A 22 -1.56 -15.02 6.93
CA MET A 22 -1.74 -13.92 5.97
C MET A 22 -0.89 -12.70 6.32
N ILE A 23 -0.83 -12.33 7.61
CA ILE A 23 0.00 -11.20 8.08
C ILE A 23 1.50 -11.50 7.87
N LYS A 24 1.94 -12.74 8.14
CA LYS A 24 3.34 -13.17 7.91
C LYS A 24 3.71 -13.06 6.42
N ILE A 25 2.84 -13.57 5.53
CA ILE A 25 3.03 -13.49 4.08
C ILE A 25 3.13 -12.04 3.63
N LEU A 26 2.19 -11.20 4.06
CA LEU A 26 2.18 -9.77 3.72
C LEU A 26 3.47 -9.08 4.19
N THR A 27 3.92 -9.37 5.41
CA THR A 27 5.16 -8.79 5.97
C THR A 27 6.38 -9.16 5.11
N ILE A 28 6.50 -10.43 4.71
CA ILE A 28 7.58 -10.90 3.84
C ILE A 28 7.55 -10.19 2.48
N SER A 29 6.38 -10.05 1.87
CA SER A 29 6.22 -9.35 0.60
C SER A 29 6.66 -7.88 0.69
N ILE A 30 6.29 -7.17 1.75
CA ILE A 30 6.72 -5.79 2.00
C ILE A 30 8.24 -5.70 2.21
N CYS A 31 8.84 -6.62 2.96
CA CYS A 31 10.29 -6.69 3.13
C CYS A 31 11.00 -6.96 1.80
N LYS A 32 10.39 -7.73 0.89
CA LYS A 32 10.88 -7.94 -0.48
C LYS A 32 10.61 -6.75 -1.42
N GLY A 33 10.14 -5.61 -0.91
CA GLY A 33 9.98 -4.39 -1.70
C GLY A 33 8.65 -4.29 -2.43
N LEU A 34 7.67 -5.15 -2.15
CA LEU A 34 6.32 -4.98 -2.67
C LEU A 34 5.73 -3.68 -2.12
N ARG A 35 5.19 -2.83 -3.00
CA ARG A 35 4.51 -1.58 -2.67
C ARG A 35 3.20 -1.48 -3.46
N PRO A 36 2.16 -0.84 -2.90
CA PRO A 36 0.95 -0.51 -3.63
C PRO A 36 1.26 0.18 -4.96
N LYS A 37 0.58 -0.26 -6.02
CA LYS A 37 0.52 0.44 -7.31
C LYS A 37 -0.84 1.09 -7.42
N SER A 38 -0.90 2.34 -7.87
CA SER A 38 -2.16 3.03 -8.14
C SER A 38 -2.65 2.69 -9.53
N ASN A 39 -3.97 2.58 -9.68
CA ASN A 39 -4.67 2.49 -10.97
C ASN A 39 -4.99 3.89 -11.53
N TYR A 40 -4.27 4.90 -11.09
CA TYR A 40 -4.33 6.27 -11.57
C TYR A 40 -2.95 6.88 -11.40
N LYS A 41 -2.65 7.89 -12.21
CA LYS A 41 -1.44 8.69 -12.09
C LYS A 41 -1.56 9.62 -10.89
N ILE A 42 -0.45 9.80 -10.18
CA ILE A 42 -0.31 10.67 -9.02
C ILE A 42 0.73 11.73 -9.38
N PRO A 43 0.54 13.01 -9.01
CA PRO A 43 1.58 14.02 -9.19
C PRO A 43 2.91 13.57 -8.59
N GLN A 44 4.01 13.80 -9.31
CA GLN A 44 5.32 13.26 -8.97
C GLN A 44 5.77 13.69 -7.57
N LEU A 45 5.51 14.95 -7.21
CA LEU A 45 5.79 15.48 -5.89
C LEU A 45 5.14 14.66 -4.76
N ILE A 46 3.85 14.30 -4.90
CA ILE A 46 3.13 13.50 -3.91
C ILE A 46 3.65 12.05 -3.88
N LEU A 47 3.94 11.49 -5.07
CA LEU A 47 4.51 10.14 -5.18
C LEU A 47 5.86 10.05 -4.43
N ASP A 48 6.71 11.07 -4.55
CA ASP A 48 7.99 11.12 -3.86
C ASP A 48 7.85 11.24 -2.34
N MET A 49 6.84 11.97 -1.85
CA MET A 49 6.51 12.00 -0.42
C MET A 49 6.10 10.61 0.10
N ILE A 50 5.19 9.93 -0.62
CA ILE A 50 4.77 8.56 -0.28
C ILE A 50 5.99 7.63 -0.28
N LYS A 51 6.87 7.78 -1.28
CA LYS A 51 8.11 7.00 -1.41
C LYS A 51 9.07 7.17 -0.24
N GLN A 52 9.17 8.37 0.31
CA GLN A 52 9.99 8.64 1.48
C GLN A 52 9.40 8.01 2.75
N CYS A 53 8.09 8.10 2.95
CA CYS A 53 7.41 7.56 4.14
C CYS A 53 7.59 6.05 4.33
N TRP A 54 7.61 5.28 3.24
CA TRP A 54 7.74 3.82 3.28
C TRP A 54 9.14 3.29 2.88
N ASN A 55 10.17 4.13 3.00
CA ASN A 55 11.55 3.76 2.70
C ASN A 55 11.98 2.56 3.55
N ALA A 56 12.68 1.60 2.94
CA ALA A 56 13.20 0.42 3.62
C ALA A 56 14.21 0.78 4.71
N ASP A 57 14.97 1.85 4.53
CA ASP A 57 15.85 2.43 5.54
C ASP A 57 15.05 3.36 6.47
N PRO A 58 14.88 3.02 7.76
CA PRO A 58 14.14 3.86 8.70
C PRO A 58 14.74 5.26 8.88
N SER A 59 16.05 5.42 8.69
CA SER A 59 16.73 6.72 8.85
C SER A 59 16.41 7.69 7.72
N LYS A 60 15.92 7.19 6.58
CA LYS A 60 15.50 7.98 5.42
C LYS A 60 14.02 8.33 5.43
N ARG A 61 13.26 7.88 6.45
CA ARG A 61 11.85 8.23 6.59
C ARG A 61 11.74 9.60 7.24
N PRO A 62 10.84 10.48 6.77
CA PRO A 62 10.61 11.76 7.42
C PRO A 62 10.03 11.53 8.82
N LYS A 63 10.36 12.42 9.75
CA LYS A 63 9.63 12.46 11.02
C LYS A 63 8.20 12.93 10.79
N ALA A 64 7.31 12.60 11.72
CA ALA A 64 5.91 13.02 11.62
C ALA A 64 5.76 14.55 11.50
N GLN A 65 6.57 15.32 12.23
CA GLN A 65 6.58 16.78 12.15
C GLN A 65 7.06 17.27 10.77
N GLU A 66 8.19 16.74 10.27
CA GLU A 66 8.74 17.10 8.95
C GLU A 66 7.74 16.79 7.82
N LEU A 67 7.04 15.66 7.91
CA LEU A 67 5.98 15.30 6.97
C LEU A 67 4.79 16.25 7.06
N ASN A 68 4.38 16.64 8.26
CA ASN A 68 3.28 17.58 8.47
C ASN A 68 3.60 18.95 7.88
N ASP A 69 4.81 19.45 8.10
CA ASP A 69 5.28 20.73 7.56
C ASP A 69 5.31 20.67 6.02
N LEU A 70 5.79 19.57 5.45
CA LEU A 70 5.81 19.35 4.00
C LEU A 70 4.40 19.33 3.38
N LEU A 71 3.44 18.68 4.05
CA LEU A 71 2.04 18.67 3.61
C LEU A 71 1.40 20.06 3.72
N TYR A 72 1.74 20.82 4.75
CA TYR A 72 1.28 22.20 4.92
C TYR A 72 1.80 23.11 3.81
N THR A 73 3.10 23.03 3.51
CA THR A 73 3.69 23.77 2.38
C THR A 73 3.06 23.37 1.06
N LEU A 74 2.85 22.06 0.80
CA LEU A 74 2.18 21.60 -0.41
C LEU A 74 0.78 22.20 -0.56
N HIS A 75 0.00 22.20 0.54
CA HIS A 75 -1.34 22.78 0.56
C HIS A 75 -1.30 24.27 0.20
N ASP A 76 -0.39 25.03 0.81
CA ASP A 76 -0.27 26.47 0.58
C ASP A 76 0.19 26.76 -0.85
N SER A 77 1.15 26.00 -1.39
CA SER A 77 1.59 26.14 -2.78
C SER A 77 0.47 25.86 -3.79
N ILE A 78 -0.41 24.89 -3.51
CA ILE A 78 -1.60 24.65 -4.33
C ILE A 78 -2.56 25.85 -4.25
N PHE A 79 -2.78 26.40 -3.06
CA PHE A 79 -3.66 27.56 -2.86
C PHE A 79 -3.13 28.82 -3.56
N GLU A 80 -1.82 29.07 -3.48
CA GLU A 80 -1.13 30.16 -4.18
C GLU A 80 -0.97 29.93 -5.68
N SER A 81 -1.44 28.78 -6.18
CA SER A 81 -1.37 28.39 -7.59
C SER A 81 0.05 28.31 -8.14
N ASP A 82 0.96 27.70 -7.37
CA ASP A 82 2.32 27.39 -7.83
C ASP A 82 2.31 26.71 -9.20
N GLN A 83 3.08 27.26 -10.13
CA GLN A 83 3.02 26.86 -11.54
C GLN A 83 3.51 25.43 -11.78
N GLU A 84 4.53 24.99 -11.05
CA GLU A 84 5.13 23.67 -11.26
C GLU A 84 4.22 22.57 -10.70
N ILE A 85 3.65 22.78 -9.51
CA ILE A 85 2.70 21.84 -8.90
C ILE A 85 1.42 21.76 -9.74
N ASN A 86 0.88 22.91 -10.16
CA ASN A 86 -0.33 22.94 -10.99
C ASN A 86 -0.12 22.24 -12.32
N LYS A 87 1.04 22.43 -12.95
CA LYS A 87 1.39 21.72 -14.19
C LYS A 87 1.40 20.20 -13.99
N GLN A 88 2.00 19.70 -12.91
CA GLN A 88 1.98 18.26 -12.60
C GLN A 88 0.56 17.74 -12.37
N ILE A 89 -0.29 18.51 -11.69
CA ILE A 89 -1.70 18.17 -11.46
C ILE A 89 -2.46 18.10 -12.79
N GLU A 90 -2.35 19.12 -13.63
CA GLU A 90 -3.04 19.18 -14.93
C GLU A 90 -2.63 18.04 -15.87
N GLU A 91 -1.32 17.72 -15.93
CA GLU A 91 -0.80 16.61 -16.72
C GLU A 91 -1.39 15.27 -16.27
N VAL A 92 -1.39 15.03 -14.95
CA VAL A 92 -1.93 13.81 -14.34
C VAL A 92 -3.44 13.71 -14.55
N ASP A 93 -4.19 14.80 -14.38
CA ASP A 93 -5.63 14.84 -14.59
C ASP A 93 -6.02 14.55 -16.04
N LYS A 94 -5.26 15.12 -17.00
CA LYS A 94 -5.46 14.83 -18.42
C LYS A 94 -5.28 13.35 -18.74
N ILE A 95 -4.26 12.73 -18.15
CA ILE A 95 -3.99 11.29 -18.33
C ILE A 95 -5.09 10.45 -17.68
N ASN A 96 -5.45 10.75 -16.43
CA ASN A 96 -6.46 10.02 -15.67
C ASN A 96 -7.85 10.11 -16.34
N LYS A 97 -8.22 11.29 -16.87
CA LYS A 97 -9.47 11.48 -17.62
C LYS A 97 -9.53 10.61 -18.88
N LYS A 98 -8.42 10.47 -19.61
CA LYS A 98 -8.35 9.59 -20.79
C LYS A 98 -8.64 8.13 -20.42
N PHE A 99 -8.14 7.65 -19.28
CA PHE A 99 -8.40 6.30 -18.80
C PHE A 99 -9.87 6.06 -18.44
N THR A 100 -10.49 6.99 -17.69
CA THR A 100 -11.92 6.90 -17.35
C THR A 100 -12.85 6.91 -18.57
N SER A 101 -12.40 7.47 -19.70
CA SER A 101 -13.18 7.51 -20.95
C SER A 101 -13.07 6.22 -21.78
N THR A 102 -12.04 5.39 -21.54
CA THR A 102 -11.73 4.21 -22.36
C THR A 102 -12.07 2.89 -21.65
N SER A 103 -12.23 2.93 -20.33
CA SER A 103 -12.61 1.78 -19.50
C SER A 103 -13.97 2.04 -18.87
N THR A 104 -14.89 1.07 -18.95
CA THR A 104 -16.20 1.05 -18.25
C THR A 104 -16.06 0.93 -16.72
N SER A 105 -14.99 1.49 -16.13
CA SER A 105 -14.79 1.52 -14.68
C SER A 105 -15.51 2.71 -14.08
N LEU A 106 -16.19 2.48 -12.96
CA LEU A 106 -17.03 3.46 -12.26
C LEU A 106 -16.38 4.85 -12.20
N PRO A 107 -17.15 5.93 -12.44
CA PRO A 107 -16.65 7.28 -12.30
C PRO A 107 -16.17 7.48 -10.86
N TYR A 108 -14.87 7.75 -10.69
CA TYR A 108 -14.33 8.23 -9.42
C TYR A 108 -14.88 9.63 -9.20
N ASN A 109 -16.01 9.72 -8.51
CA ASN A 109 -16.75 10.95 -8.25
C ASN A 109 -16.39 11.52 -6.88
N GLY A 110 -15.11 11.58 -6.52
CA GLY A 110 -14.54 12.42 -5.46
C GLY A 110 -15.14 12.39 -4.04
N THR A 111 -16.18 11.60 -3.78
CA THR A 111 -16.96 11.70 -2.55
C THR A 111 -17.54 10.33 -2.20
N THR A 112 -17.04 9.79 -1.09
CA THR A 112 -17.40 8.52 -0.46
C THR A 112 -16.59 7.32 -0.92
N LEU A 113 -15.37 7.22 -0.40
CA LEU A 113 -14.72 5.93 -0.18
C LEU A 113 -15.57 5.18 0.86
N SER A 114 -16.52 4.33 0.45
CA SER A 114 -17.28 3.51 1.41
C SER A 114 -16.37 2.40 1.92
N TYR A 115 -15.61 2.68 2.98
CA TYR A 115 -14.84 1.63 3.65
C TYR A 115 -15.75 0.91 4.64
N THR A 116 -16.02 -0.36 4.37
CA THR A 116 -16.72 -1.22 5.32
C THR A 116 -15.74 -1.59 6.43
N THR A 117 -15.88 -1.00 7.61
CA THR A 117 -15.10 -1.42 8.79
C THR A 117 -15.65 -2.76 9.29
N ASN A 118 -14.77 -3.75 9.46
CA ASN A 118 -15.17 -5.00 10.09
C ASN A 118 -15.16 -4.80 11.62
N PRO A 119 -16.30 -4.94 12.31
CA PRO A 119 -16.37 -4.70 13.76
C PRO A 119 -15.53 -5.69 14.59
N GLN A 120 -15.08 -6.80 14.00
CA GLN A 120 -14.19 -7.77 14.65
C GLN A 120 -12.69 -7.49 14.37
N ALA A 121 -12.38 -6.57 13.46
CA ALA A 121 -11.00 -6.22 13.14
C ALA A 121 -10.43 -5.24 14.19
N VAL A 122 -9.13 -5.39 14.46
CA VAL A 122 -8.40 -4.50 15.35
C VAL A 122 -7.51 -3.59 14.52
N TYR A 123 -7.81 -2.30 14.57
CA TYR A 123 -7.14 -1.26 13.78
C TYR A 123 -6.03 -0.52 14.57
N THR A 124 -5.76 -0.94 15.80
CA THR A 124 -4.63 -0.43 16.58
C THR A 124 -3.35 -1.16 16.21
N SER A 125 -2.22 -0.46 16.28
CA SER A 125 -0.91 -1.04 16.02
C SER A 125 -0.62 -2.21 16.96
N ARG A 126 -0.09 -3.31 16.43
CA ARG A 126 0.37 -4.48 17.20
C ARG A 126 1.78 -4.84 16.77
N LEU A 127 2.62 -5.19 17.73
CA LEU A 127 3.97 -5.67 17.44
C LEU A 127 3.88 -7.07 16.81
N LEU A 128 4.40 -7.20 15.60
CA LEU A 128 4.51 -8.47 14.90
C LEU A 128 5.94 -8.99 15.03
N ASN A 129 6.13 -10.00 15.88
CA ASN A 129 7.45 -10.59 16.13
C ASN A 129 7.69 -11.82 15.25
N PHE A 130 7.85 -11.61 13.94
CA PHE A 130 8.24 -12.68 13.03
C PHE A 130 9.77 -12.83 13.02
N LYS A 131 10.24 -14.04 13.29
CA LYS A 131 11.65 -14.40 13.14
C LYS A 131 11.99 -14.60 11.67
N ASN A 132 13.27 -14.44 11.31
CA ASN A 132 13.83 -14.77 9.99
C ASN A 132 13.19 -13.98 8.81
N LEU A 133 12.76 -12.73 9.04
CA LEU A 133 12.32 -11.87 7.96
C LEU A 133 13.49 -11.51 7.03
N PRO A 134 13.27 -11.45 5.71
CA PRO A 134 14.30 -10.97 4.80
C PRO A 134 14.63 -9.50 5.08
N LYS A 135 15.86 -9.08 4.75
CA LYS A 135 16.27 -7.69 4.89
C LYS A 135 15.34 -6.80 4.04
N PRO A 136 14.72 -5.75 4.63
CA PRO A 136 13.88 -4.84 3.89
C PRO A 136 14.62 -4.21 2.70
N LYS A 137 13.97 -4.19 1.53
CA LYS A 137 14.45 -3.48 0.33
C LYS A 137 13.37 -2.56 -0.22
N ASN A 138 13.79 -1.50 -0.90
CA ASN A 138 12.89 -0.62 -1.64
C ASN A 138 12.39 -1.34 -2.92
N ALA A 139 11.26 -0.87 -3.46
CA ALA A 139 10.83 -1.29 -4.78
C ALA A 139 11.90 -0.92 -5.83
N ILE A 140 12.08 -1.76 -6.84
CA ILE A 140 12.95 -1.44 -7.98
C ILE A 140 12.14 -0.51 -8.88
N ASP A 141 12.54 0.76 -8.96
CA ASP A 141 12.01 1.69 -9.95
C ASP A 141 12.70 1.35 -11.28
N ASN A 142 12.03 0.57 -12.14
CA ASN A 142 12.45 0.48 -13.54
C ASN A 142 12.28 1.89 -14.12
N LYS A 143 13.37 2.55 -14.46
CA LYS A 143 13.36 3.94 -14.95
C LYS A 143 12.65 4.10 -16.29
N ASP A 144 12.30 2.99 -16.94
CA ASP A 144 11.52 2.94 -18.19
C ASP A 144 10.01 2.85 -17.94
N ASP A 145 9.59 2.66 -16.67
CA ASP A 145 8.18 2.71 -16.29
C ASP A 145 7.82 4.16 -15.93
N ASP A 146 7.50 4.96 -16.95
CA ASP A 146 6.81 6.26 -16.84
C ASP A 146 5.45 6.06 -16.14
N ASN A 147 5.46 5.79 -14.83
CA ASN A 147 4.29 5.47 -14.02
C ASN A 147 3.29 4.55 -14.78
N SER A 148 3.80 3.65 -15.63
CA SER A 148 3.01 2.96 -16.64
C SER A 148 1.96 2.14 -15.92
N PHE A 149 0.75 2.11 -16.47
CA PHE A 149 -0.35 1.32 -15.95
C PHE A 149 0.02 -0.15 -16.11
N GLY A 150 0.83 -0.65 -15.19
CA GLY A 150 1.32 -2.00 -15.20
C GLY A 150 0.15 -2.91 -14.91
N GLU A 151 -0.33 -3.61 -15.94
CA GLU A 151 -0.95 -4.90 -15.77
C GLU A 151 -0.12 -5.70 -14.76
N TYR A 152 -0.82 -6.50 -13.95
CA TYR A 152 -0.21 -7.45 -13.03
C TYR A 152 0.82 -8.28 -13.80
N SER A 153 2.10 -7.89 -13.75
CA SER A 153 3.18 -8.79 -14.10
C SER A 153 3.25 -9.79 -12.97
N GLU A 154 2.66 -10.96 -13.20
CA GLU A 154 3.01 -12.20 -12.52
C GLU A 154 4.50 -12.52 -12.80
N SER A 155 5.39 -11.73 -12.23
CA SER A 155 6.79 -12.07 -12.03
C SER A 155 7.13 -11.92 -10.55
N ILE A 156 6.20 -12.37 -9.71
CA ILE A 156 6.58 -12.86 -8.39
C ILE A 156 7.29 -14.18 -8.68
N GLU A 157 8.62 -14.22 -8.55
CA GLU A 157 9.31 -15.50 -8.25
C GLU A 157 8.44 -16.21 -7.23
N THR A 158 7.81 -17.33 -7.63
CA THR A 158 6.80 -18.02 -6.86
C THR A 158 7.28 -18.14 -5.42
N ILE A 159 6.65 -17.41 -4.51
CA ILE A 159 7.04 -17.44 -3.11
C ILE A 159 6.69 -18.86 -2.66
N ASP A 160 7.72 -19.69 -2.51
CA ASP A 160 7.55 -21.06 -2.04
C ASP A 160 7.13 -21.04 -0.57
N PHE A 161 5.81 -21.06 -0.35
CA PHE A 161 5.21 -21.03 0.96
C PHE A 161 5.57 -22.26 1.81
N THR A 162 6.02 -23.36 1.20
CA THR A 162 6.42 -24.57 1.94
C THR A 162 7.68 -24.34 2.78
N LYS A 163 8.58 -23.45 2.33
CA LYS A 163 9.79 -23.04 3.07
C LYS A 163 9.50 -22.09 4.24
N LEU A 164 8.31 -21.50 4.32
CA LEU A 164 7.91 -20.57 5.38
C LEU A 164 7.23 -21.26 6.58
N ILE A 165 6.89 -22.54 6.44
CA ILE A 165 6.21 -23.36 7.46
C ILE A 165 7.22 -24.11 8.35
N LEU A 166 8.48 -24.27 7.91
CA LEU A 166 9.49 -25.12 8.57
C LEU A 166 10.54 -24.37 9.42
N GLY A 167 10.24 -23.18 9.94
CA GLY A 167 11.20 -22.39 10.76
C GLY A 167 10.57 -21.63 11.91
#